data_AF-A0A5D6YCP7-F1
#
_entry.id   AF-A0A5D6YCP7-F1
#
_cell.length_a   1.000
_cell.length_b   1.000
_cell.length_c   1.000
_cell.angle_alpha   90.00
_cell.angle_beta   90.00
_cell.angle_gamma   90.00
#
_symmetry.space_group_name_H-M   'P 1'
#
loop_
_entity.id
_entity.type
_entity.pdbx_description
1 polymer ?
#
loop_
_entity_poly.entity_id
_entity_poly.type
_entity_poly.pdbx_seq_one_letter_code
_entity_poly.pdbx_strand_id
1 'polypeptide(L)'
;MTRYSVDVIQCVLCAARDGNEWAKVAKANGANTRTAWGWVAAARASGDWTAQSQRTGGFRYRKITEEHVEHLTQALSLNSNLTLREMAALLYDRFGVRVSVETVRRALVGACYTLKKTHKDNDYRNTPPNKEKRR
;
A
#
# COMPACT_ATOMS: atom_id res chain seq x y z
N MET A 1 -10.99 -11.59 -8.86
CA MET A 1 -12.44 -11.41 -9.07
C MET A 1 -13.16 -12.04 -7.91
N THR A 2 -13.96 -11.26 -7.18
CA THR A 2 -14.89 -11.79 -6.17
C THR A 2 -15.94 -12.65 -6.87
N ARG A 3 -16.26 -13.82 -6.32
CA ARG A 3 -17.14 -14.82 -6.94
C ARG A 3 -18.60 -14.34 -7.08
N TYR A 4 -18.99 -13.31 -6.34
CA TYR A 4 -20.33 -12.74 -6.32
C TYR A 4 -20.26 -11.22 -6.44
N SER A 5 -21.23 -10.61 -7.13
CA SER A 5 -21.36 -9.14 -7.20
C SER A 5 -21.68 -8.56 -5.83
N VAL A 6 -21.23 -7.32 -5.58
CA VAL A 6 -21.56 -6.54 -4.39
C VAL A 6 -23.07 -6.36 -4.27
N ASP A 7 -23.79 -6.17 -5.38
CA ASP A 7 -25.25 -6.01 -5.40
C ASP A 7 -25.98 -7.25 -4.88
N VAL A 8 -25.51 -8.45 -5.27
CA VAL A 8 -26.10 -9.72 -4.80
C VAL A 8 -25.90 -9.88 -3.30
N ILE A 9 -24.71 -9.55 -2.81
CA ILE A 9 -24.41 -9.57 -1.36
C ILE A 9 -25.33 -8.57 -0.64
N GLN A 10 -25.46 -7.36 -1.18
CA GLN A 10 -26.29 -6.30 -0.58
C GLN A 10 -27.77 -6.69 -0.52
N CYS A 11 -28.32 -7.27 -1.59
CA CYS A 11 -29.71 -7.76 -1.61
C CYS A 11 -29.96 -8.80 -0.52
N VAL A 12 -29.03 -9.74 -0.33
CA VAL A 12 -29.13 -10.77 0.72
C VAL A 12 -29.05 -10.16 2.11
N LEU A 13 -28.16 -9.18 2.32
CA LEU A 13 -28.01 -8.48 3.59
C LEU A 13 -29.26 -7.64 3.94
N CYS A 14 -29.82 -6.90 2.98
CA CYS A 14 -31.07 -6.16 3.16
C CYS A 14 -32.22 -7.10 3.53
N ALA A 15 -32.39 -8.21 2.80
CA ALA A 15 -33.41 -9.20 3.12
C ALA A 15 -33.25 -9.77 4.55
N ALA A 16 -32.01 -10.02 4.99
CA ALA A 16 -31.75 -10.49 6.34
C ALA A 16 -31.98 -9.42 7.42
N ARG A 17 -31.71 -8.15 7.12
CA ARG A 17 -31.96 -7.00 8.00
C ARG A 17 -33.47 -6.77 8.20
N ASP A 18 -34.24 -6.90 7.12
CA ASP A 18 -35.69 -6.66 7.12
C ASP A 18 -36.51 -7.86 7.67
N GLY A 19 -35.84 -8.92 8.15
CA GLY A 19 -36.50 -10.11 8.68
C GLY A 19 -37.07 -11.05 7.61
N ASN A 20 -36.78 -10.80 6.33
CA ASN A 20 -37.21 -11.63 5.21
C ASN A 20 -36.37 -12.92 5.07
N GLU A 21 -36.85 -13.86 4.27
CA GLU A 21 -36.16 -15.12 3.97
C GLU A 21 -34.96 -14.92 3.04
N TRP A 22 -33.86 -14.38 3.57
CA TRP A 22 -32.60 -14.13 2.86
C TRP A 22 -32.05 -15.37 2.13
N ALA A 23 -32.33 -16.59 2.62
CA ALA A 23 -31.91 -17.83 1.97
C ALA A 23 -32.58 -18.04 0.61
N LYS A 24 -33.85 -17.63 0.46
CA LYS A 24 -34.57 -17.66 -0.82
C LYS A 24 -34.01 -16.61 -1.78
N VAL A 25 -33.72 -15.41 -1.27
CA VAL A 25 -33.08 -14.33 -2.05
C VAL A 25 -31.70 -14.75 -2.55
N ALA A 26 -30.88 -15.39 -1.70
CA ALA A 26 -29.58 -15.90 -2.09
C ALA A 26 -29.68 -16.94 -3.22
N LYS A 27 -30.59 -17.92 -3.07
CA LYS A 27 -30.81 -18.96 -4.08
C LYS A 27 -31.30 -18.37 -5.41
N ALA A 28 -32.22 -17.40 -5.37
CA ALA A 28 -32.73 -16.71 -6.56
C ALA A 28 -31.63 -15.94 -7.32
N ASN A 29 -30.64 -15.40 -6.59
CA ASN A 29 -29.49 -14.72 -7.16
C ASN A 29 -28.30 -15.66 -7.47
N GLY A 30 -28.47 -16.98 -7.39
CA GLY A 30 -27.41 -17.96 -7.66
C GLY A 30 -26.29 -18.00 -6.62
N ALA A 31 -26.48 -17.36 -5.45
CA ALA A 31 -25.53 -17.41 -4.35
C ALA A 31 -25.69 -18.70 -3.54
N ASN A 32 -24.57 -19.31 -3.16
CA ASN A 32 -24.58 -20.48 -2.29
C ASN A 32 -25.12 -20.09 -0.91
N THR A 33 -26.09 -20.83 -0.39
CA THR A 33 -26.75 -20.54 0.89
C THR A 33 -25.80 -20.56 2.08
N ARG A 34 -24.78 -21.44 2.09
CA ARG A 34 -23.74 -21.48 3.13
C ARG A 34 -22.87 -20.23 3.09
N THR A 35 -22.52 -19.74 1.91
CA THR A 35 -21.76 -18.50 1.74
C THR A 35 -22.59 -17.28 2.14
N ALA A 36 -23.84 -17.22 1.71
CA ALA A 36 -24.79 -16.17 2.09
C ALA A 36 -25.01 -16.10 3.61
N TRP A 37 -25.10 -17.26 4.28
CA TRP A 37 -25.15 -17.33 5.73
C TRP A 37 -23.92 -16.69 6.37
N GLY A 38 -22.73 -16.89 5.80
CA GLY A 38 -21.50 -16.26 6.28
C GLY A 38 -21.57 -14.73 6.24
N TRP A 39 -22.13 -14.15 5.18
CA TRP A 39 -22.34 -12.70 5.08
C TRP A 39 -23.33 -12.20 6.15
N VAL A 40 -24.47 -12.87 6.30
CA VAL A 40 -25.49 -12.51 7.28
C VAL A 40 -24.98 -12.66 8.73
N ALA A 41 -24.26 -13.74 9.02
CA ALA A 41 -23.67 -13.97 10.35
C ALA A 41 -22.63 -12.89 10.69
N ALA A 42 -21.77 -12.51 9.73
CA ALA A 42 -20.81 -11.44 9.92
C ALA A 42 -21.51 -10.08 10.15
N ALA A 43 -22.52 -9.75 9.34
CA ALA A 43 -23.29 -8.52 9.49
C ALA A 43 -24.05 -8.44 10.83
N ARG A 44 -24.58 -9.57 11.32
CA ARG A 44 -25.20 -9.65 12.64
C ARG A 44 -24.19 -9.44 13.78
N ALA A 45 -22.97 -9.93 13.62
CA ALA A 45 -21.93 -9.80 14.62
C ALA A 45 -21.31 -8.38 14.66
N SER A 46 -21.12 -7.75 13.50
CA SER A 46 -20.54 -6.40 13.40
C SER A 46 -21.56 -5.27 13.48
N GLY A 47 -22.85 -5.55 13.22
CA GLY A 47 -23.89 -4.54 13.04
C GLY A 47 -23.83 -3.82 11.69
N ASP A 48 -22.85 -4.15 10.84
CA ASP A 48 -22.65 -3.54 9.51
C ASP A 48 -23.34 -4.37 8.43
N TRP A 49 -24.39 -3.80 7.82
CA TRP A 49 -25.20 -4.42 6.77
C TRP A 49 -24.79 -3.97 5.36
N THR A 50 -23.63 -3.35 5.22
CA THR A 50 -23.10 -2.94 3.91
C THR A 50 -22.31 -4.08 3.26
N ALA A 51 -22.57 -4.31 1.98
CA ALA A 51 -21.86 -5.30 1.21
C ALA A 51 -20.43 -4.84 0.99
N GLN A 52 -19.50 -5.52 1.63
CA GLN A 52 -18.08 -5.29 1.42
C GLN A 52 -17.59 -6.23 0.31
N SER A 53 -16.92 -5.65 -0.70
CA SER A 53 -16.08 -6.45 -1.58
C SER A 53 -15.02 -7.12 -0.72
N GLN A 54 -15.05 -8.45 -0.64
CA GLN A 54 -14.01 -9.22 0.04
C GLN A 54 -12.68 -8.85 -0.62
N ARG A 55 -11.86 -8.07 0.08
CA ARG A 55 -10.49 -7.77 -0.35
C ARG A 55 -9.69 -9.06 -0.25
N THR A 56 -9.70 -9.85 -1.32
CA THR A 56 -8.91 -11.08 -1.37
C THR A 56 -7.45 -10.68 -1.52
N GLY A 57 -6.71 -10.81 -0.43
CA GLY A 57 -5.30 -10.46 -0.37
C GLY A 57 -5.04 -9.08 0.22
N GLY A 58 -3.81 -8.93 0.67
CA GLY A 58 -3.30 -7.76 1.38
C GLY A 58 -1.88 -8.08 1.82
N PHE A 59 -1.03 -7.07 1.90
CA PHE A 59 0.34 -7.25 2.36
C PHE A 59 0.33 -7.63 3.85
N ARG A 60 0.44 -8.93 4.14
CA ARG A 60 0.64 -9.40 5.51
C ARG A 60 2.15 -9.39 5.81
N TYR A 61 2.55 -8.84 6.96
CA TYR A 61 3.95 -8.76 7.43
C TYR A 61 4.89 -7.84 6.62
N ARG A 62 4.63 -6.53 6.60
CA ARG A 62 5.60 -5.56 6.06
C ARG A 62 6.73 -5.30 7.07
N LYS A 63 7.98 -5.52 6.65
CA LYS A 63 9.17 -5.16 7.45
C LYS A 63 9.35 -3.64 7.61
N ILE A 64 8.93 -2.88 6.59
CA ILE A 64 8.94 -1.41 6.62
C ILE A 64 7.53 -0.95 6.98
N THR A 65 7.40 -0.33 8.16
CA THR A 65 6.18 0.31 8.66
C THR A 65 6.12 1.76 8.17
N GLU A 66 5.01 2.44 8.44
CA GLU A 66 4.85 3.86 8.09
C GLU A 66 5.85 4.75 8.83
N GLU A 67 6.14 4.45 10.09
CA GLU A 67 7.17 5.14 10.89
C GLU A 67 8.57 5.05 10.25
N HIS A 68 8.94 3.87 9.74
CA HIS A 68 10.21 3.70 9.03
C HIS A 68 10.26 4.54 7.74
N VAL A 69 9.13 4.64 7.02
CA VAL A 69 9.04 5.48 5.82
C VAL A 69 9.21 6.94 6.19
N GLU A 70 8.51 7.42 7.22
CA GLU A 70 8.62 8.80 7.69
C GLU A 70 10.05 9.17 8.10
N HIS A 71 10.76 8.28 8.78
CA HIS A 71 12.16 8.54 9.10
C HIS A 71 13.03 8.71 7.85
N LEU A 72 12.83 7.85 6.86
CA LEU A 72 13.57 7.91 5.60
C LEU A 72 13.25 9.16 4.79
N THR A 73 12.00 9.62 4.78
CA THR A 73 11.60 10.83 4.06
C THR A 73 12.14 12.09 4.74
N GLN A 74 12.15 12.13 6.07
CA GLN A 74 12.83 13.18 6.83
C GLN A 74 14.33 13.21 6.50
N ALA A 75 15.01 12.06 6.50
CA ALA A 75 16.43 11.99 6.14
C ALA A 75 16.70 12.51 4.71
N LEU A 76 15.83 12.17 3.75
CA LEU A 76 15.91 12.68 2.37
C LEU A 76 15.65 14.18 2.26
N SER A 77 14.79 14.76 3.11
CA SER A 77 14.57 16.22 3.13
C SER A 77 15.81 16.99 3.61
N LEU A 78 16.62 16.39 4.48
CA LEU A 78 17.88 16.95 4.96
C LEU A 78 19.03 16.73 3.98
N ASN A 79 19.08 15.55 3.36
CA ASN A 79 20.10 15.19 2.39
C ASN A 79 19.51 14.35 1.24
N SER A 80 19.27 15.00 0.11
CA SER A 80 18.73 14.35 -1.09
C SER A 80 19.72 13.43 -1.81
N ASN A 81 20.99 13.38 -1.38
CA ASN A 81 22.03 12.53 -1.98
C ASN A 81 22.21 11.19 -1.26
N LEU A 82 21.39 10.90 -0.25
CA LEU A 82 21.44 9.61 0.45
C LEU A 82 21.23 8.45 -0.52
N THR A 83 22.15 7.51 -0.50
CA THR A 83 22.04 6.28 -1.27
C THR A 83 21.11 5.30 -0.57
N LEU A 84 20.50 4.40 -1.35
CA LEU A 84 19.64 3.37 -0.77
C LEU A 84 20.35 2.43 0.21
N ARG A 85 21.68 2.26 0.08
CA ARG A 85 22.49 1.48 1.03
C ARG A 85 22.61 2.19 2.36
N GLU A 86 22.86 3.50 2.35
CA GLU A 86 22.88 4.32 3.55
C GLU A 86 21.50 4.36 4.21
N MET A 87 20.43 4.47 3.42
CA MET A 87 19.06 4.41 3.95
C MET A 87 18.73 3.07 4.63
N ALA A 88 19.20 1.95 4.08
CA ALA A 88 19.08 0.66 4.75
C ALA A 88 19.88 0.60 6.06
N ALA A 89 21.05 1.25 6.10
CA ALA A 89 21.84 1.37 7.33
C ALA A 89 21.14 2.25 8.37
N LEU A 90 20.51 3.36 7.98
CA LEU A 90 19.72 4.21 8.89
C LEU A 90 18.57 3.44 9.55
N LEU A 91 17.87 2.59 8.80
CA LEU A 91 16.83 1.74 9.37
C LEU A 91 17.37 0.71 10.36
N TYR A 92 18.57 0.18 10.09
CA TYR A 92 19.22 -0.75 10.99
C TYR A 92 19.71 -0.06 12.27
N ASP A 93 20.34 1.10 12.14
CA ASP A 93 20.89 1.87 13.25
C ASP A 93 19.78 2.34 14.20
N ARG A 94 18.70 2.92 13.66
CA ARG A 94 17.62 3.50 14.46
C ARG A 94 16.61 2.48 14.97
N PHE A 95 16.27 1.46 14.17
CA PHE A 95 15.16 0.54 14.47
C PHE A 95 15.59 -0.92 14.59
N GLY A 96 16.87 -1.26 14.36
CA GLY A 96 17.35 -2.64 14.32
C GLY A 96 16.85 -3.44 13.10
N VAL A 97 16.24 -2.77 12.12
CA VAL A 97 15.54 -3.44 11.01
C VAL A 97 16.49 -3.72 9.87
N ARG A 98 16.81 -5.01 9.64
CA ARG A 98 17.59 -5.45 8.49
C ARG A 98 16.71 -5.65 7.26
N VAL A 99 16.93 -4.80 6.26
CA VAL A 99 16.23 -4.82 4.97
C VAL A 99 17.21 -4.75 3.80
N SER A 100 16.81 -5.32 2.66
CA SER A 100 17.56 -5.18 1.43
C SER A 100 17.37 -3.79 0.80
N VAL A 101 18.33 -3.36 0.00
CA VAL A 101 18.27 -2.12 -0.80
C VAL A 101 16.98 -2.04 -1.62
N GLU A 102 16.56 -3.14 -2.25
CA GLU A 102 15.31 -3.18 -3.03
C GLU A 102 14.05 -3.02 -2.15
N THR A 103 14.10 -3.43 -0.89
CA THR A 103 12.97 -3.25 0.04
C THR A 103 12.79 -1.77 0.37
N VAL A 104 13.90 -1.07 0.64
CA VAL A 104 13.91 0.38 0.83
C VAL A 104 13.40 1.08 -0.42
N ARG A 105 13.90 0.69 -1.61
CA ARG A 105 13.46 1.23 -2.90
C ARG A 105 11.94 1.14 -3.07
N ARG A 106 11.37 -0.06 -2.86
CA ARG A 106 9.93 -0.30 -3.00
C ARG A 106 9.11 0.51 -2.00
N ALA A 107 9.58 0.66 -0.76
CA ALA A 107 8.92 1.48 0.23
C ALA A 107 8.87 2.95 -0.17
N LEU A 108 10.00 3.50 -0.66
CA LEU A 108 10.07 4.88 -1.15
C LEU A 108 9.20 5.11 -2.38
N VAL A 109 9.17 4.17 -3.33
CA VAL A 109 8.27 4.23 -4.49
C VAL A 109 6.81 4.23 -4.03
N GLY A 110 6.46 3.41 -3.04
CA GLY A 110 5.13 3.41 -2.43
C GLY A 110 4.78 4.72 -1.71
N ALA A 111 5.78 5.46 -1.23
CA ALA A 111 5.67 6.80 -0.67
C ALA A 111 5.79 7.92 -1.73
N CYS A 112 5.68 7.59 -3.02
CA CYS A 112 5.76 8.52 -4.15
C CYS A 112 7.12 9.20 -4.35
N TYR A 113 8.21 8.66 -3.81
CA TYR A 113 9.57 9.15 -4.10
C TYR A 113 10.12 8.52 -5.38
N THR A 114 10.66 9.38 -6.25
CA THR A 114 11.38 8.94 -7.45
C THR A 114 12.88 9.07 -7.26
N LEU A 115 13.59 7.97 -7.51
CA LEU A 115 15.06 7.97 -7.54
C LEU A 115 15.51 8.44 -8.93
N LYS A 116 15.78 9.74 -9.05
CA LYS A 116 16.37 10.31 -10.27
C LYS A 116 17.87 10.42 -10.11
N LYS A 117 18.59 10.26 -11.23
CA LYS A 117 20.02 10.55 -11.28
C LYS A 117 20.20 12.05 -11.07
N THR A 118 20.82 12.44 -9.95
CA THR A 118 21.22 13.83 -9.72
C THR A 118 22.55 14.05 -10.44
N HIS A 119 22.58 15.05 -11.31
CA HIS A 119 23.83 15.54 -11.89
C HIS A 119 24.35 16.61 -10.96
N LYS A 120 25.45 16.32 -10.25
CA LYS A 120 26.21 17.38 -9.58
C LYS A 120 26.75 18.29 -10.67
N ASP A 121 26.39 19.57 -10.62
CA ASP A 121 27.09 20.52 -11.45
C ASP A 121 28.50 20.65 -10.90
N ASN A 122 29.46 20.52 -11.80
CA ASN A 122 30.86 20.55 -11.44
C ASN A 122 31.32 22.00 -11.49
N ASP A 123 31.76 22.56 -10.37
CA ASP A 123 32.22 23.96 -10.27
C ASP A 123 33.37 24.29 -11.22
N TYR A 124 34.10 23.26 -11.70
CA TYR A 124 35.17 23.43 -12.66
C TYR A 124 34.70 23.68 -14.10
N ARG A 125 33.40 23.53 -14.43
CA ARG A 125 32.90 23.74 -15.81
C ARG A 125 33.08 25.18 -16.30
N ASN A 126 33.10 26.15 -15.40
CA ASN A 126 33.19 27.58 -15.73
C ASN A 126 34.44 28.26 -15.17
N THR A 127 35.47 27.50 -14.83
CA THR A 127 36.76 28.08 -14.43
C THR A 127 37.37 28.88 -15.59
N PRO A 128 38.04 30.01 -15.30
CA PRO A 128 38.75 30.80 -16.31
C PRO A 128 39.62 29.95 -17.27
N PRO A 129 40.46 29.00 -16.79
CA PRO A 129 41.26 28.16 -17.69
C PRO A 129 40.41 27.28 -18.62
N ASN A 130 39.25 26.81 -18.18
CA ASN A 130 38.37 26.00 -19.01
C ASN A 130 37.56 26.85 -20.01
N LYS A 131 37.37 28.15 -19.73
CA LYS A 131 36.79 29.09 -20.69
C LYS A 131 37.79 29.45 -21.80
N GLU A 132 39.08 29.61 -21.46
CA GLU A 132 40.15 29.84 -22.44
C GLU A 132 40.30 28.67 -23.41
N LYS A 133 40.24 27.42 -22.91
CA LYS A 133 40.27 26.22 -23.76
C LYS A 133 39.08 26.06 -24.72
N ARG A 134 37.99 26.82 -24.53
CA ARG A 134 36.79 26.81 -25.39
C ARG A 134 36.82 27.88 -26.48
N ARG A 135 37.70 28.88 -26.36
CA ARG A 135 37.94 29.84 -27.44
C ARG A 135 38.74 29.17 -28.54
#